data_AF-A0A739UGH8-F1
#
_entry.id   AF-A0A739UGH8-F1
#
_cell.length_a   1.000
_cell.length_b   1.000
_cell.length_c   1.000
_cell.angle_alpha   90.00
_cell.angle_beta   90.00
_cell.angle_gamma   90.00
#
_symmetry.space_group_name_H-M   'P 1'
#
loop_
_entity.id
_entity.type
_entity.pdbx_description
1 polymer ?
#
loop_
_entity_poly.entity_id
_entity_poly.type
_entity_poly.pdbx_seq_one_letter_code
_entity_poly.pdbx_strand_id
1 'polypeptide(L)' 'SMGFSWGGYESLIIPFDCTEYRTATEWNPGGLTLRLQIGLEDIEDLKCDLIEGFERLNQVIC' A
#
# COMPACT_ATOMS: atom_id res chain seq x y z
N SER A 1 -7.04 -3.16 13.91
CA SER A 1 -6.72 -1.73 14.15
C SER A 1 -5.90 -1.22 12.98
N MET A 2 -6.26 -0.09 12.35
CA MET A 2 -5.38 0.55 11.37
C MET A 2 -4.24 1.25 12.11
N GLY A 3 -3.09 0.58 12.21
CA GLY A 3 -1.87 1.17 12.73
C GLY A 3 -1.25 2.11 11.69
N PHE A 4 -0.95 3.35 12.06
CA PHE A 4 -0.19 4.28 11.21
C PHE A 4 1.33 4.16 11.39
N SER A 5 1.80 3.11 12.09
CA SER A 5 3.19 2.95 12.52
C SER A 5 4.03 2.11 11.55
N TRP A 6 5.31 1.98 11.87
CA TRP A 6 6.29 1.13 11.20
C TRP A 6 6.87 0.10 12.17
N GLY A 7 7.19 -1.10 11.68
CA GLY A 7 8.00 -2.10 12.41
C GLY A 7 7.24 -3.07 13.33
N GLY A 8 5.92 -3.16 13.20
CA GLY A 8 5.12 -4.21 13.85
C GLY A 8 5.23 -5.56 13.13
N TYR A 9 4.80 -6.63 13.81
CA TYR A 9 4.62 -7.94 13.19
C TYR A 9 3.53 -7.94 12.11
N GLU A 10 2.55 -7.04 12.23
CA GLU A 10 1.38 -6.95 11.35
C GLU A 10 1.69 -6.11 10.10
N SER A 11 1.19 -6.59 8.95
CA SER A 11 1.19 -5.87 7.69
C SER A 11 0.23 -4.67 7.72
N LEU A 12 0.66 -3.56 7.12
CA LEU A 12 -0.11 -2.32 7.03
C LEU A 12 -0.07 -1.75 5.62
N ILE A 13 -1.19 -1.19 5.17
CA ILE A 13 -1.31 -0.49 3.89
C ILE A 13 -2.02 0.85 4.10
N ILE A 14 -1.45 1.94 3.57
CA ILE A 14 -2.04 3.28 3.68
C ILE A 14 -1.91 4.07 2.36
N PRO A 15 -2.79 5.05 2.11
CA PRO A 15 -2.56 6.06 1.08
C PRO A 15 -1.21 6.76 1.28
N PHE A 16 -0.55 7.07 0.17
CA PHE A 16 0.76 7.70 0.20
C PHE A 16 0.82 8.92 -0.72
N ASP A 17 1.29 10.02 -0.14
CA ASP A 17 1.63 11.23 -0.87
C ASP A 17 2.93 11.79 -0.28
N CYS A 18 3.90 12.10 -1.14
CA CYS A 18 5.15 12.74 -0.74
C CYS A 18 5.36 14.11 -1.38
N THR A 19 4.32 14.65 -2.03
CA THR A 19 4.36 15.95 -2.72
C THR A 19 4.87 17.06 -1.80
N GLU A 20 4.50 17.06 -0.51
CA GLU A 20 4.89 18.11 0.43
C GLU A 20 6.37 18.12 0.85
N TYR A 21 7.07 16.98 0.77
CA TYR A 21 8.43 16.85 1.33
C TYR A 21 9.48 16.29 0.36
N ARG A 22 9.08 15.85 -0.84
CA ARG A 22 10.03 15.42 -1.86
C ARG A 22 10.68 16.62 -2.55
N THR A 23 12.01 16.72 -2.46
CA THR A 23 12.76 17.85 -3.01
C THR A 23 13.60 17.52 -4.25
N ALA A 24 13.95 16.25 -4.46
CA ALA A 24 14.87 15.84 -5.53
C ALA A 24 14.22 15.85 -6.93
N THR A 25 12.94 15.51 -7.01
CA THR A 25 12.15 15.52 -8.26
C THR A 25 10.70 15.82 -7.93
N GLU A 26 9.95 16.32 -8.91
CA GLU A 26 8.50 16.40 -8.82
C GLU A 26 7.89 15.01 -8.58
N TRP A 27 6.90 14.94 -7.70
CA TRP A 27 6.13 13.73 -7.46
C TRP A 27 4.93 13.70 -8.41
N ASN A 28 5.02 12.87 -9.46
CA ASN A 28 3.94 12.68 -10.43
C ASN A 28 3.68 11.17 -10.65
N PRO A 29 2.94 10.50 -9.75
CA PRO A 29 2.78 9.05 -9.78
C PRO A 29 1.84 8.55 -10.90
N GLY A 30 1.15 9.43 -11.62
CA GLY A 30 0.20 9.05 -12.68
C GLY A 30 -1.06 8.33 -12.17
N GLY A 31 -1.28 8.28 -10.86
CA GLY A 31 -2.40 7.59 -10.23
C GLY A 31 -2.33 7.58 -8.70
N LEU A 32 -3.22 6.81 -8.07
CA LEU A 32 -3.21 6.61 -6.62
C LEU A 32 -1.95 5.85 -6.19
N THR A 33 -1.33 6.28 -5.08
CA THR A 33 -0.19 5.58 -4.51
C THR A 33 -0.54 5.02 -3.13
N LEU A 34 -0.08 3.79 -2.87
CA LEU A 34 -0.20 3.11 -1.59
C LEU A 34 1.20 2.79 -1.06
N ARG A 35 1.35 2.87 0.27
CA ARG A 35 2.56 2.46 0.98
C ARG A 35 2.27 1.21 1.75
N LEU A 36 3.05 0.16 1.50
CA LEU A 36 2.95 -1.12 2.17
C LEU A 36 4.08 -1.27 3.18
N GLN A 37 3.72 -1.64 4.40
CA GLN A 37 4.59 -2.22 5.41
C GLN A 37 4.28 -3.71 5.41
N ILE A 38 5.24 -4.54 4.99
CA ILE A 38 5.07 -5.99 5.05
C ILE A 38 5.50 -6.48 6.43
N GLY A 39 4.59 -7.18 7.10
CA GLY A 39 4.78 -7.85 8.37
C GLY A 39 5.48 -9.20 8.23
N LEU A 40 5.22 -10.11 9.17
CA LEU A 40 5.80 -11.45 9.23
C LEU A 40 4.73 -12.55 9.17
N GLU A 41 3.62 -12.27 8.51
CA GLU A 41 2.60 -13.27 8.16
C GLU A 41 3.10 -14.27 7.11
N ASP A 42 2.33 -15.34 6.88
CA ASP A 42 2.63 -16.29 5.81
C ASP A 42 2.61 -15.59 4.44
N ILE A 43 3.59 -15.93 3.60
CA ILE A 43 3.78 -15.29 2.30
C ILE A 43 2.59 -15.57 1.37
N GLU A 44 1.99 -16.76 1.45
CA GLU A 44 0.84 -17.10 0.60
C GLU A 44 -0.43 -16.36 1.04
N ASP A 45 -0.63 -16.17 2.35
CA ASP A 45 -1.73 -15.36 2.87
C ASP A 45 -1.61 -13.90 2.40
N LEU A 46 -0.40 -13.33 2.46
CA LEU A 46 -0.14 -11.97 1.97
C LEU A 46 -0.38 -11.82 0.46
N LYS A 47 0.02 -12.81 -0.34
CA LYS A 47 -0.24 -12.80 -1.78
C LYS A 47 -1.73 -12.89 -2.08
N CYS A 48 -2.44 -13.80 -1.42
CA CYS A 48 -3.88 -13.97 -1.60
C CYS A 48 -4.62 -12.66 -1.31
N ASP A 49 -4.32 -12.00 -0.19
CA ASP A 49 -4.98 -10.75 0.20
C ASP A 49 -4.74 -9.62 -0.83
N LEU A 50 -3.50 -9.48 -1.33
CA LEU A 50 -3.18 -8.50 -2.36
C LEU A 50 -3.86 -8.80 -3.70
N ILE A 51 -3.89 -10.07 -4.12
CA ILE A 51 -4.57 -10.49 -5.36
C ILE A 51 -6.05 -10.12 -5.30
N GLU A 52 -6.75 -10.52 -4.23
CA GLU A 52 -8.16 -10.19 -4.07
C GLU A 52 -8.40 -8.67 -4.01
N GLY A 53 -7.50 -7.93 -3.35
CA GLY A 53 -7.52 -6.48 -3.31
C GLY A 53 -7.46 -5.84 -4.70
N PHE A 54 -6.53 -6.31 -5.54
CA PHE A 54 -6.40 -5.81 -6.91
C PHE A 54 -7.56 -6.25 -7.81
N GLU A 55 -8.11 -7.45 -7.64
CA GLU A 55 -9.31 -7.90 -8.35
C GLU A 55 -10.51 -6.99 -8.06
N ARG A 56 -10.75 -6.68 -6.78
CA ARG A 56 -11.79 -5.72 -6.36
C ARG A 56 -11.54 -4.33 -6.94
N LEU A 57 -10.28 -3.87 -6.95
CA LEU A 57 -9.94 -2.57 -7.52
C LEU A 57 -10.24 -2.52 -9.03
N ASN A 58 -9.87 -3.56 -9.77
CA ASN A 58 -10.12 -3.64 -11.22
C ASN A 58 -11.62 -3.63 -11.53
N GLN A 59 -12.46 -4.27 -10.73
CA GLN A 59 -13.93 -4.24 -10.92
C GLN A 59 -14.55 -2.84 -10.75
N VAL A 60 -13.88 -1.93 -10.04
CA VAL A 60 -14.37 -0.57 -9.78
C VAL A 60 -13.84 0.44 -10.81
N ILE A 61 -12.66 0.16 -11.40
CA ILE A 61 -12.00 1.06 -12.37
C ILE A 61 -12.42 0.74 -13.82
N CYS A 62 -12.94 -0.46 -14.10
CA CYS A 62 -13.54 -0.83 -15.39
C CYS A 62 -15.01 -0.41 -15.49
#